data_AF-S0F3X7-F1
#
_entry.id   AF-S0F3X7-F1
#
_cell.length_a   1.000
_cell.length_b   1.000
_cell.length_c   1.000
_cell.angle_alpha   90.00
_cell.angle_beta   90.00
_cell.angle_gamma   90.00
#
_symmetry.space_group_name_H-M   'P 1'
#
loop_
_entity.id
_entity.type
_entity.pdbx_description
1 polymer ?
#
loop_
_entity_poly.entity_id
_entity_poly.type
_entity_poly.pdbx_seq_one_letter_code
_entity_poly.pdbx_strand_id
1 'polypeptide(L)'
;MAKTYPVLPRGSVCVIVAPGDIASLAKSARHNHFKRFQIHKFSEHVGNVGRLPFQNRVGHSVKNMLKSGAEKAGPLRSALDLVQPINSAFREHSTWKIDMRAVDSVFQGRRQGWNRGYPAAQKIFQGNSSTVMRRVVQMQHSYLYGGASGIKPLVSIRKDLMEVTGNLLDGSDFLELMEYGIRRGKPRTFTYVLMPERLYMAETGAKFFINMMSKHAMHCSASPEVVYAGELHFRRAPIGSGEPLYTLVLDNNSGTYTPDKFDLPLVVEVFRRNFTGLDVVGLHYKDPLLKRYLSELPWGTGESGSMDANTSYR
;
A
#
# COMPACT_ATOMS: atom_id res chain seq x y z
N MET A 1 -19.54 -4.40 -1.63
CA MET A 1 -18.97 -5.01 -2.85
C MET A 1 -17.79 -4.16 -3.29
N ALA A 2 -16.60 -4.75 -3.31
CA ALA A 2 -15.35 -4.10 -3.66
C ALA A 2 -15.45 -3.46 -5.05
N LYS A 3 -14.90 -2.25 -5.22
CA LYS A 3 -14.83 -1.60 -6.53
C LYS A 3 -14.00 -2.48 -7.45
N THR A 4 -14.59 -2.99 -8.53
CA THR A 4 -13.87 -3.72 -9.57
C THR A 4 -13.04 -2.73 -10.39
N TYR A 5 -11.73 -2.74 -10.15
CA TYR A 5 -10.75 -2.03 -10.94
C TYR A 5 -10.64 -2.67 -12.35
N PRO A 6 -10.21 -1.92 -13.38
CA PRO A 6 -9.83 -2.55 -14.64
C PRO A 6 -8.76 -3.62 -14.38
N VAL A 7 -9.03 -4.82 -14.90
CA VAL A 7 -8.14 -5.97 -14.82
C VAL A 7 -7.00 -5.72 -15.79
N LEU A 8 -5.80 -5.44 -15.27
CA LEU A 8 -4.59 -5.39 -16.07
C LEU A 8 -4.21 -6.84 -16.46
N PRO A 9 -3.38 -7.03 -17.50
CA PRO A 9 -2.85 -8.36 -17.84
C PRO A 9 -2.26 -9.08 -16.61
N ARG A 10 -2.41 -10.40 -16.52
CA ARG A 10 -1.99 -11.18 -15.34
C ARG A 10 -0.49 -10.99 -15.05
N GLY A 11 -0.12 -10.57 -13.83
CA GLY A 11 1.28 -10.27 -13.44
C GLY A 11 1.65 -8.80 -13.63
N SER A 12 0.67 -7.95 -13.94
CA SER A 12 0.87 -6.51 -14.00
C SER A 12 1.05 -5.90 -12.62
N VAL A 13 1.98 -4.96 -12.56
CA VAL A 13 2.18 -4.06 -11.44
C VAL A 13 1.79 -2.66 -11.88
N CYS A 14 1.17 -1.94 -10.96
CA CYS A 14 1.01 -0.52 -11.08
C CYS A 14 1.56 0.17 -9.83
N VAL A 15 2.45 1.12 -10.07
CA VAL A 15 3.09 1.94 -9.07
C VAL A 15 2.59 3.35 -9.23
N ILE A 16 2.14 3.95 -8.14
CA ILE A 16 1.82 5.37 -8.11
C ILE A 16 2.98 6.04 -7.41
N VAL A 17 3.74 6.77 -8.22
CA VAL A 17 5.09 7.21 -7.88
C VAL A 17 5.02 8.63 -7.33
N ALA A 18 5.63 8.82 -6.17
CA ALA A 18 5.80 10.15 -5.62
C ALA A 18 6.76 10.97 -6.51
N PRO A 19 6.51 12.27 -6.72
CA PRO A 19 7.39 13.15 -7.49
C PRO A 19 8.88 13.03 -7.13
N GLY A 20 9.22 12.89 -5.85
CA GLY A 20 10.61 12.71 -5.39
C GLY A 20 11.26 11.38 -5.75
N ASP A 21 10.47 10.38 -6.15
CA ASP A 21 10.94 9.03 -6.53
C ASP A 21 11.07 8.86 -8.05
N ILE A 22 10.52 9.80 -8.85
CA ILE A 22 10.53 9.72 -10.32
C ILE A 22 11.95 9.59 -10.86
N ALA A 23 12.91 10.36 -10.34
CA ALA A 23 14.30 10.32 -10.81
C ALA A 23 14.98 8.97 -10.51
N SER A 24 14.70 8.38 -9.34
CA SER A 24 15.21 7.05 -8.96
C SER A 24 14.61 5.97 -9.86
N LEU A 25 13.30 6.03 -10.04
CA LEU A 25 12.57 5.09 -10.89
C LEU A 25 12.97 5.23 -12.36
N ALA A 26 13.20 6.45 -12.87
CA ALA A 26 13.66 6.71 -14.22
C ALA A 26 15.13 6.31 -14.44
N LYS A 27 15.96 6.31 -13.38
CA LYS A 27 17.32 5.75 -13.42
C LYS A 27 17.29 4.23 -13.47
N SER A 28 16.43 3.61 -12.66
CA SER A 28 16.12 2.18 -12.72
C SER A 28 15.51 1.81 -14.08
N ALA A 29 14.75 2.74 -14.68
CA ALA A 29 14.18 2.60 -16.02
C ALA A 29 15.21 2.38 -17.15
N ARG A 30 16.47 2.77 -16.92
CA ARG A 30 17.57 2.58 -17.87
C ARG A 30 18.18 1.17 -17.81
N HIS A 31 17.85 0.38 -16.78
CA HIS A 31 18.23 -1.03 -16.73
C HIS A 31 17.28 -1.82 -17.65
N ASN A 32 17.81 -2.86 -18.32
CA ASN A 32 17.07 -3.61 -19.33
C ASN A 32 15.72 -4.17 -18.83
N HIS A 33 15.59 -4.42 -17.53
CA HIS A 33 14.39 -4.93 -16.87
C HIS A 33 13.20 -3.97 -16.93
N PHE A 34 13.46 -2.66 -16.79
CA PHE A 34 12.39 -1.67 -16.77
C PHE A 34 11.93 -1.19 -18.15
N LYS A 35 12.55 -1.63 -19.26
CA LYS A 35 12.04 -1.36 -20.62
C LYS A 35 10.59 -1.83 -20.82
N ARG A 36 10.12 -2.76 -19.98
CA ARG A 36 8.75 -3.30 -19.97
C ARG A 36 7.75 -2.43 -19.19
N PHE A 37 8.21 -1.39 -18.50
CA PHE A 37 7.38 -0.49 -17.72
C PHE A 37 7.06 0.76 -18.53
N GLN A 38 5.77 1.10 -18.58
CA GLN A 38 5.25 2.29 -19.20
C GLN A 38 4.97 3.34 -18.12
N ILE A 39 5.50 4.54 -18.31
CA ILE A 39 5.28 5.70 -17.44
C ILE A 39 4.18 6.53 -18.07
N HIS A 40 3.06 6.66 -17.36
CA HIS A 40 1.92 7.47 -17.76
C HIS A 40 1.81 8.65 -16.79
N LYS A 41 1.67 9.86 -17.33
CA LYS A 41 1.18 10.96 -16.51
C LYS A 41 -0.24 10.64 -16.11
N PHE A 42 -0.58 10.79 -14.83
CA PHE A 42 -1.93 10.51 -14.38
C PHE A 42 -2.92 11.38 -15.17
N SER A 43 -3.72 10.76 -16.02
CA SER A 43 -4.82 11.37 -16.75
C SER A 43 -6.07 10.52 -16.55
N GLU A 44 -7.19 11.15 -16.21
CA GLU A 44 -8.43 10.41 -16.03
C GLU A 44 -8.95 10.01 -17.43
N HIS A 45 -8.69 8.78 -17.86
CA HIS A 45 -9.48 8.20 -18.94
C HIS A 45 -10.89 7.94 -18.40
N VAL A 46 -11.80 8.88 -18.68
CA VAL A 46 -13.24 8.63 -18.61
C VAL A 46 -13.59 7.68 -19.76
N GLY A 47 -13.15 6.43 -19.64
CA GLY A 47 -13.58 5.36 -20.52
C GLY A 47 -15.06 5.13 -20.30
N ASN A 48 -15.80 5.00 -21.39
CA ASN A 48 -17.22 4.63 -21.46
C ASN A 48 -17.43 3.20 -20.90
N VAL A 49 -17.22 2.99 -19.60
CA VAL A 49 -17.56 1.74 -18.93
C VAL A 49 -19.06 1.79 -18.70
N GLY A 50 -19.79 0.90 -19.36
CA GLY A 50 -21.24 0.77 -19.32
C GLY A 50 -21.79 0.99 -17.92
N ARG A 51 -22.83 1.82 -17.83
CA ARG A 51 -23.50 2.26 -16.60
C ARG A 51 -23.85 1.06 -15.72
N LEU A 52 -23.03 0.76 -14.72
CA LEU A 52 -23.41 -0.14 -13.65
C LEU A 52 -24.46 0.55 -12.75
N PRO A 53 -25.59 -0.09 -12.45
CA PRO A 53 -26.74 0.53 -11.79
C PRO A 53 -26.45 1.10 -10.38
N PHE A 54 -25.30 0.77 -9.78
CA PHE A 54 -24.89 1.28 -8.47
C PHE A 54 -24.27 2.71 -8.52
N GLN A 55 -23.75 3.16 -9.67
CA GLN A 55 -23.19 4.51 -9.82
C GLN A 55 -24.26 5.61 -9.68
N ASN A 56 -25.51 5.32 -10.06
CA ASN A 56 -26.61 6.27 -9.96
C ASN A 56 -27.00 6.58 -8.50
N ARG A 57 -26.86 5.64 -7.56
CA ARG A 57 -27.15 5.88 -6.13
C ARG A 57 -26.07 6.71 -5.43
N VAL A 58 -24.79 6.54 -5.80
CA VAL A 58 -23.68 7.29 -5.19
C VAL A 58 -23.72 8.76 -5.62
N GLY A 59 -23.97 9.02 -6.90
CA GLY A 59 -24.14 10.38 -7.42
C GLY A 59 -25.38 11.09 -6.87
N HIS A 60 -26.52 10.37 -6.77
CA HIS A 60 -27.75 10.94 -6.19
C HIS A 60 -27.65 11.16 -4.68
N SER A 61 -27.03 10.27 -3.91
CA SER A 61 -26.89 10.45 -2.46
C SER A 61 -26.00 11.63 -2.10
N VAL A 62 -24.95 11.90 -2.90
CA VAL A 62 -24.08 13.07 -2.75
C VAL A 62 -24.79 14.35 -3.21
N LYS A 63 -25.51 14.32 -4.34
CA LYS A 63 -26.33 15.47 -4.79
C LYS A 63 -27.47 15.81 -3.82
N ASN A 64 -28.09 14.81 -3.20
CA ASN A 64 -29.15 15.02 -2.22
C ASN A 64 -28.59 15.50 -0.87
N MET A 65 -27.40 15.04 -0.46
CA MET A 65 -26.65 15.64 0.65
C MET A 65 -26.27 17.11 0.40
N LEU A 66 -25.97 17.48 -0.85
CA LEU A 66 -25.62 18.85 -1.25
C LEU A 66 -26.86 19.76 -1.39
N LYS A 67 -28.05 19.19 -1.61
CA LYS A 67 -29.30 19.96 -1.80
C LYS A 67 -30.07 20.20 -0.51
N SER A 68 -29.88 19.39 0.53
CA SER A 68 -30.56 19.57 1.82
C SER A 68 -29.73 20.39 2.81
N GLY A 69 -29.71 21.71 2.62
CA GLY A 69 -29.53 22.69 3.71
C GLY A 69 -28.11 22.84 4.28
N ALA A 70 -27.69 24.10 4.43
CA ALA A 70 -26.38 24.57 4.86
C ALA A 70 -25.92 24.13 6.27
N GLU A 71 -26.72 23.37 7.02
CA GLU A 71 -26.40 22.91 8.38
C GLU A 71 -25.62 21.58 8.42
N LYS A 72 -25.55 20.81 7.33
CA LYS A 72 -24.81 19.52 7.25
C LYS A 72 -23.47 19.60 6.51
N ALA A 73 -22.96 20.80 6.20
CA ALA A 73 -21.69 21.02 5.50
C ALA A 73 -20.44 20.90 6.39
N GLY A 74 -20.59 21.03 7.72
CA GLY A 74 -19.50 20.90 8.70
C GLY A 74 -18.69 19.61 8.54
N PRO A 75 -19.32 18.42 8.50
CA PRO A 75 -18.62 17.14 8.40
C PRO A 75 -17.79 16.96 7.11
N LEU A 76 -18.23 17.53 5.98
CA LEU A 76 -17.53 17.39 4.70
C LEU A 76 -16.32 18.32 4.58
N ARG A 77 -16.43 19.54 5.13
CA ARG A 77 -15.32 20.50 5.21
C ARG A 77 -14.23 19.96 6.14
N SER A 78 -14.61 19.44 7.31
CA SER A 78 -13.69 18.73 8.21
C SER A 78 -13.06 17.48 7.57
N ALA A 79 -13.80 16.72 6.75
CA ALA A 79 -13.24 15.56 6.03
C ALA A 79 -12.26 15.97 4.91
N LEU A 80 -12.47 17.12 4.27
CA LEU A 80 -11.54 17.71 3.30
C LEU A 80 -10.29 18.28 3.98
N ASP A 81 -10.44 18.89 5.16
CA ASP A 81 -9.31 19.36 5.98
C ASP A 81 -8.45 18.19 6.49
N LEU A 82 -9.06 17.03 6.78
CA LEU A 82 -8.36 15.76 7.05
C LEU A 82 -7.66 15.17 5.82
N VAL A 83 -7.95 15.67 4.62
CA VAL A 83 -7.38 15.26 3.33
C VAL A 83 -6.38 16.30 2.79
N GLN A 84 -6.22 17.47 3.39
CA GLN A 84 -5.16 18.43 2.99
C GLN A 84 -3.72 17.97 3.31
N PRO A 85 -3.44 17.31 4.47
CA PRO A 85 -2.10 16.79 4.80
C PRO A 85 -1.57 15.72 3.86
N ILE A 86 -2.45 15.13 3.03
CA ILE A 86 -2.16 14.13 2.01
C ILE A 86 -1.26 14.77 0.93
N ASN A 87 -1.52 15.99 0.49
CA ASN A 87 -0.83 16.58 -0.67
C ASN A 87 0.68 16.81 -0.46
N SER A 88 1.10 17.25 0.73
CA SER A 88 2.54 17.45 1.03
C SER A 88 3.29 16.13 1.23
N ALA A 89 2.62 15.16 1.86
CA ALA A 89 3.20 13.89 2.25
C ALA A 89 3.37 12.89 1.08
N PHE A 90 2.56 13.03 0.01
CA PHE A 90 2.69 12.23 -1.22
C PHE A 90 3.77 12.67 -2.19
N ARG A 91 4.42 13.81 -1.92
CA ARG A 91 5.65 14.16 -2.65
C ARG A 91 6.81 13.23 -2.33
N GLU A 92 6.71 12.49 -1.23
CA GLU A 92 7.83 11.76 -0.64
C GLU A 92 7.67 10.23 -0.62
N HIS A 93 6.48 9.64 -0.83
CA HIS A 93 6.32 8.18 -0.73
C HIS A 93 5.40 7.58 -1.80
N SER A 94 5.93 6.55 -2.47
CA SER A 94 5.23 5.80 -3.49
C SER A 94 4.30 4.72 -2.90
N THR A 95 3.33 4.27 -3.70
CA THR A 95 2.44 3.15 -3.36
C THR A 95 2.36 2.15 -4.50
N TRP A 96 2.14 0.89 -4.16
CA TRP A 96 2.13 -0.22 -5.12
C TRP A 96 0.82 -0.99 -5.03
N LYS A 97 0.23 -1.27 -6.19
CA LYS A 97 -0.84 -2.27 -6.38
C LYS A 97 -0.34 -3.30 -7.38
N ILE A 98 -0.26 -4.57 -6.97
CA ILE A 98 0.34 -5.65 -7.75
C ILE A 98 -0.71 -6.74 -7.93
N ASP A 99 -0.99 -7.16 -9.16
CA ASP A 99 -1.88 -8.29 -9.42
C ASP A 99 -1.20 -9.58 -8.94
N MET A 100 -1.83 -10.26 -7.97
CA MET A 100 -1.29 -11.47 -7.35
C MET A 100 -2.03 -12.70 -7.85
N ARG A 101 -1.29 -13.74 -8.22
CA ARG A 101 -1.82 -15.03 -8.67
C ARG A 101 -1.96 -16.00 -7.50
N ALA A 102 -2.85 -16.99 -7.68
CA ALA A 102 -3.06 -18.11 -6.78
C ALA A 102 -3.49 -17.77 -5.34
N VAL A 103 -3.91 -16.53 -5.07
CA VAL A 103 -4.34 -16.10 -3.72
C VAL A 103 -5.49 -16.99 -3.23
N ASP A 104 -6.58 -17.05 -3.98
CA ASP A 104 -7.75 -17.83 -3.57
C ASP A 104 -7.54 -19.34 -3.57
N SER A 105 -6.71 -19.88 -4.47
CA SER A 105 -6.42 -21.31 -4.48
C SER A 105 -5.53 -21.73 -3.32
N VAL A 106 -4.59 -20.88 -2.90
CA VAL A 106 -3.74 -21.13 -1.73
C VAL A 106 -4.52 -20.93 -0.43
N PHE A 107 -5.29 -19.84 -0.31
CA PHE A 107 -6.07 -19.55 0.89
C PHE A 107 -7.41 -20.30 0.97
N GLN A 108 -7.81 -21.00 -0.09
CA GLN A 108 -9.08 -21.73 -0.20
C GLN A 108 -10.29 -20.83 0.14
N GLY A 109 -10.27 -19.59 -0.34
CA GLY A 109 -11.31 -18.60 -0.06
C GLY A 109 -11.36 -18.08 1.38
N ARG A 110 -10.46 -18.50 2.29
CA ARG A 110 -10.42 -17.98 3.66
C ARG A 110 -10.15 -16.48 3.67
N ARG A 111 -10.77 -15.78 4.63
CA ARG A 111 -10.67 -14.34 4.84
C ARG A 111 -10.50 -14.03 6.32
N GLN A 112 -9.69 -13.01 6.59
CA GLN A 112 -9.50 -12.42 7.91
C GLN A 112 -10.41 -11.21 8.06
N GLY A 113 -11.32 -11.26 9.03
CA GLY A 113 -12.13 -10.11 9.43
C GLY A 113 -11.31 -9.08 10.22
N TRP A 114 -11.80 -7.84 10.27
CA TRP A 114 -11.21 -6.80 11.10
C TRP A 114 -11.25 -7.15 12.61
N ASN A 115 -10.27 -6.66 13.36
CA ASN A 115 -10.09 -6.90 14.78
C ASN A 115 -11.10 -6.10 15.62
N ARG A 116 -12.12 -6.79 16.13
CA ARG A 116 -13.17 -6.22 16.99
C ARG A 116 -12.68 -5.71 18.34
N GLY A 117 -11.49 -6.12 18.78
CA GLY A 117 -10.86 -5.66 20.02
C GLY A 117 -9.94 -4.46 19.85
N TYR A 118 -9.75 -3.95 18.61
CA TYR A 118 -8.82 -2.84 18.36
C TYR A 118 -9.55 -1.50 18.21
N PRO A 119 -9.34 -0.50 19.10
CA PRO A 119 -10.09 0.75 19.10
C PRO A 119 -10.02 1.54 17.77
N ALA A 120 -8.88 1.54 17.09
CA ALA A 120 -8.77 2.23 15.80
C ALA A 120 -9.56 1.53 14.69
N ALA A 121 -9.63 0.19 14.71
CA ALA A 121 -10.51 -0.55 13.79
C ALA A 121 -11.98 -0.35 14.15
N GLN A 122 -12.35 -0.35 15.43
CA GLN A 122 -13.72 -0.05 15.87
C GLN A 122 -14.18 1.31 15.36
N LYS A 123 -13.37 2.37 15.44
CA LYS A 123 -13.73 3.71 14.89
C LYS A 123 -14.09 3.66 13.40
N ILE A 124 -13.53 2.72 12.64
CA ILE A 124 -13.81 2.53 11.22
C ILE A 124 -15.02 1.60 11.02
N PHE A 125 -15.11 0.49 11.74
CA PHE A 125 -16.08 -0.56 11.41
C PHE A 125 -17.32 -0.59 12.30
N GLN A 126 -17.31 0.08 13.46
CA GLN A 126 -18.33 -0.02 14.49
C GLN A 126 -18.69 1.34 15.11
N GLY A 127 -19.95 1.49 15.53
CA GLY A 127 -20.44 2.70 16.21
C GLY A 127 -20.92 3.81 15.27
N ASN A 128 -21.42 4.88 15.87
CA ASN A 128 -22.21 5.91 15.18
C ASN A 128 -21.40 6.73 14.16
N SER A 129 -20.10 6.91 14.38
CA SER A 129 -19.21 7.64 13.49
C SER A 129 -18.59 6.76 12.37
N SER A 130 -18.79 5.44 12.42
CA SER A 130 -18.11 4.47 11.54
C SER A 130 -18.35 4.72 10.05
N THR A 131 -19.56 5.13 9.67
CA THR A 131 -19.88 5.45 8.26
C THR A 131 -19.05 6.61 7.72
N VAL A 132 -18.88 7.67 8.52
CA VAL A 132 -18.06 8.84 8.15
C VAL A 132 -16.59 8.43 8.10
N MET A 133 -16.12 7.68 9.10
CA MET A 133 -14.72 7.23 9.18
C MET A 133 -14.36 6.29 8.02
N ARG A 134 -15.21 5.31 7.67
CA ARG A 134 -15.02 4.49 6.46
C ARG A 134 -14.91 5.34 5.22
N ARG A 135 -15.75 6.38 5.11
CA ARG A 135 -15.72 7.25 3.93
C ARG A 135 -14.40 8.00 3.82
N VAL A 136 -13.85 8.50 4.92
CA VAL A 136 -12.52 9.12 4.95
C VAL A 136 -11.44 8.14 4.49
N VAL A 137 -11.44 6.91 5.03
CA VAL A 137 -10.48 5.87 4.63
C VAL A 137 -10.62 5.50 3.15
N GLN A 138 -11.84 5.42 2.62
CA GLN A 138 -12.10 5.17 1.20
C GLN A 138 -11.64 6.31 0.29
N MET A 139 -11.74 7.56 0.76
CA MET A 139 -11.21 8.71 0.04
C MET A 139 -9.69 8.69 0.03
N GLN A 140 -9.05 8.36 1.15
CA GLN A 140 -7.60 8.14 1.24
C GLN A 140 -7.14 7.03 0.27
N HIS A 141 -7.84 5.91 0.25
CA HIS A 141 -7.56 4.81 -0.68
C HIS A 141 -7.69 5.26 -2.14
N SER A 142 -8.78 5.94 -2.49
CA SER A 142 -9.04 6.37 -3.88
C SER A 142 -8.05 7.46 -4.32
N TYR A 143 -7.64 8.33 -3.39
CA TYR A 143 -6.56 9.28 -3.63
C TYR A 143 -5.24 8.57 -3.92
N LEU A 144 -4.98 7.45 -3.25
CA LEU A 144 -3.76 6.68 -3.41
C LEU A 144 -3.78 5.80 -4.63
N TYR A 145 -4.59 4.75 -4.64
CA TYR A 145 -4.54 3.68 -5.62
C TYR A 145 -5.30 3.97 -6.92
N GLY A 146 -6.07 5.05 -6.93
CA GLY A 146 -6.99 5.39 -8.00
C GLY A 146 -8.34 4.73 -7.78
N GLY A 147 -9.24 4.94 -8.74
CA GLY A 147 -10.60 4.42 -8.71
C GLY A 147 -11.62 5.55 -8.80
N ALA A 148 -12.62 5.34 -9.66
CA ALA A 148 -13.71 6.28 -9.89
C ALA A 148 -14.37 6.67 -8.56
N SER A 149 -14.01 7.84 -8.07
CA SER A 149 -14.73 8.51 -6.99
C SER A 149 -15.78 9.45 -7.58
N GLY A 150 -15.57 9.93 -8.82
CA GLY A 150 -16.36 10.99 -9.42
C GLY A 150 -16.27 12.33 -8.66
N ILE A 151 -15.34 12.44 -7.70
CA ILE A 151 -15.17 13.62 -6.85
C ILE A 151 -14.08 14.48 -7.49
N LYS A 152 -14.49 15.51 -8.26
CA LYS A 152 -13.60 16.45 -8.97
C LYS A 152 -12.43 16.99 -8.12
N PRO A 153 -12.61 17.33 -6.81
CA PRO A 153 -11.50 17.75 -5.95
C PRO A 153 -10.33 16.74 -5.84
N LEU A 154 -10.58 15.43 -5.87
CA LEU A 154 -9.52 14.44 -5.76
C LEU A 154 -8.71 14.31 -7.06
N VAL A 155 -9.32 14.59 -8.21
CA VAL A 155 -8.66 14.54 -9.52
C VAL A 155 -7.64 15.67 -9.64
N SER A 156 -7.98 16.89 -9.21
CA SER A 156 -7.06 18.02 -9.26
C SER A 156 -5.82 17.85 -8.38
N ILE A 157 -5.95 17.15 -7.24
CA ILE A 157 -4.84 16.93 -6.31
C ILE A 157 -3.91 15.82 -6.83
N ARG A 158 -4.41 14.88 -7.65
CA ARG A 158 -3.60 13.80 -8.27
C ARG A 158 -2.89 14.19 -9.56
N LYS A 159 -3.07 15.42 -10.07
CA LYS A 159 -2.55 15.82 -11.41
C LYS A 159 -1.01 15.70 -11.54
N ASP A 160 -0.31 15.81 -10.42
CA ASP A 160 1.15 15.81 -10.35
C ASP A 160 1.71 14.40 -10.05
N LEU A 161 0.85 13.40 -9.84
CA LEU A 161 1.27 12.02 -9.66
C LEU A 161 1.57 11.36 -11.02
N MET A 162 2.57 10.48 -11.02
CA MET A 162 2.87 9.61 -12.15
C MET A 162 2.39 8.20 -11.84
N GLU A 163 1.72 7.57 -12.80
CA GLU A 163 1.34 6.16 -12.73
C GLU A 163 2.29 5.38 -13.63
N VAL A 164 2.99 4.41 -13.05
CA VAL A 164 3.92 3.55 -13.76
C VAL A 164 3.37 2.15 -13.75
N THR A 165 3.09 1.62 -14.93
CA THR A 165 2.52 0.29 -15.12
C THR A 165 3.53 -0.59 -15.83
N GLY A 166 3.67 -1.83 -15.40
CA GLY A 166 4.55 -2.79 -16.06
C GLY A 166 4.19 -4.21 -15.66
N ASN A 167 5.05 -5.16 -16.00
CA ASN A 167 4.89 -6.55 -15.59
C ASN A 167 6.11 -6.97 -14.78
N LEU A 168 5.87 -7.70 -13.69
CA LEU A 168 6.91 -8.39 -12.93
C LEU A 168 6.97 -9.82 -13.43
N LEU A 169 8.16 -10.27 -13.85
CA LEU A 169 8.33 -11.66 -14.30
C LEU A 169 8.70 -12.59 -13.15
N ASP A 170 9.55 -12.12 -12.24
CA ASP A 170 10.13 -12.93 -11.19
C ASP A 170 10.50 -12.09 -9.95
N GLY A 171 11.19 -12.72 -9.00
CA GLY A 171 11.63 -12.09 -7.78
C GLY A 171 12.73 -11.04 -7.94
N SER A 172 13.53 -11.12 -9.01
CA SER A 172 14.57 -10.12 -9.30
C SER A 172 13.93 -8.79 -9.72
N ASP A 173 12.93 -8.83 -10.59
CA ASP A 173 12.16 -7.63 -10.99
C ASP A 173 11.49 -6.99 -9.75
N PHE A 174 10.98 -7.80 -8.81
CA PHE A 174 10.37 -7.29 -7.58
C PHE A 174 11.40 -6.64 -6.64
N LEU A 175 12.57 -7.26 -6.45
CA LEU A 175 13.67 -6.69 -5.65
C LEU A 175 14.14 -5.34 -6.22
N GLU A 176 14.35 -5.27 -7.54
CA GLU A 176 14.74 -4.03 -8.21
C GLU A 176 13.68 -2.94 -8.05
N LEU A 177 12.39 -3.29 -8.24
CA LEU A 177 11.29 -2.34 -8.06
C LEU A 177 11.23 -1.77 -6.62
N MET A 178 11.64 -2.56 -5.64
CA MET A 178 11.69 -2.16 -4.24
C MET A 178 13.02 -1.50 -3.83
N GLU A 179 13.92 -1.26 -4.78
CA GLU A 179 15.28 -0.75 -4.54
C GLU A 179 16.03 -1.61 -3.50
N TYR A 180 15.85 -2.92 -3.55
CA TYR A 180 16.42 -3.89 -2.61
C TYR A 180 16.09 -3.59 -1.13
N GLY A 181 14.97 -2.91 -0.88
CA GLY A 181 14.53 -2.51 0.45
C GLY A 181 15.32 -1.37 1.07
N ILE A 182 16.15 -0.65 0.30
CA ILE A 182 16.95 0.48 0.77
C ILE A 182 16.55 1.74 0.00
N ARG A 183 16.32 2.84 0.72
CA ARG A 183 16.10 4.16 0.12
C ARG A 183 16.94 5.20 0.83
N ARG A 184 17.73 5.96 0.07
CA ARG A 184 18.65 6.98 0.60
C ARG A 184 19.55 6.43 1.73
N GLY A 185 20.04 5.20 1.55
CA GLY A 185 20.87 4.49 2.53
C GLY A 185 20.14 3.96 3.76
N LYS A 186 18.80 4.05 3.82
CA LYS A 186 17.98 3.58 4.95
C LYS A 186 17.12 2.37 4.57
N PRO A 187 17.00 1.37 5.45
CA PRO A 187 16.06 0.27 5.32
C PRO A 187 14.62 0.73 5.24
N ARG A 188 13.83 0.00 4.46
CA ARG A 188 12.41 0.24 4.28
C ARG A 188 11.63 -0.94 4.83
N THR A 189 10.65 -0.62 5.65
CA THR A 189 9.54 -1.53 5.97
C THR A 189 8.33 -1.05 5.17
N PHE A 190 7.46 -1.96 4.77
CA PHE A 190 6.26 -1.66 4.03
C PHE A 190 5.06 -2.23 4.76
N THR A 191 4.00 -1.44 4.90
CA THR A 191 2.69 -1.94 5.31
C THR A 191 2.02 -2.55 4.08
N TYR A 192 1.48 -3.77 4.20
CA TYR A 192 0.78 -4.42 3.10
C TYR A 192 -0.57 -5.02 3.51
N VAL A 193 -1.46 -5.11 2.52
CA VAL A 193 -2.70 -5.88 2.58
C VAL A 193 -2.83 -6.71 1.31
N LEU A 194 -3.03 -8.02 1.49
CA LEU A 194 -3.34 -8.95 0.42
C LEU A 194 -4.87 -9.08 0.29
N MET A 195 -5.36 -8.71 -0.88
CA MET A 195 -6.73 -8.94 -1.34
C MET A 195 -6.76 -10.11 -2.34
N PRO A 196 -7.93 -10.69 -2.65
CA PRO A 196 -8.01 -11.82 -3.59
C PRO A 196 -7.43 -11.49 -4.98
N GLU A 197 -7.56 -10.25 -5.41
CA GLU A 197 -7.10 -9.77 -6.71
C GLU A 197 -5.68 -9.21 -6.68
N ARG A 198 -5.29 -8.53 -5.59
CA ARG A 198 -4.11 -7.64 -5.56
C ARG A 198 -3.45 -7.57 -4.20
N LEU A 199 -2.14 -7.36 -4.24
CA LEU A 199 -1.37 -6.84 -3.11
C LEU A 199 -1.38 -5.31 -3.16
N TYR A 200 -1.77 -4.68 -2.05
CA TYR A 200 -1.69 -3.24 -1.86
C TYR A 200 -0.66 -2.94 -0.78
N MET A 201 0.29 -2.05 -1.06
CA MET A 201 1.32 -1.70 -0.07
C MET A 201 1.88 -0.29 -0.22
N ALA A 202 2.51 0.18 0.85
CA ALA A 202 3.28 1.42 0.90
C ALA A 202 4.35 1.36 2.00
N GLU A 203 5.34 2.25 1.95
CA GLU A 203 6.41 2.33 2.96
C GLU A 203 5.86 2.70 4.36
N THR A 204 6.17 1.89 5.37
CA THR A 204 5.86 2.12 6.79
C THR A 204 6.71 3.28 7.33
N GLY A 205 6.11 4.15 8.15
CA GLY A 205 6.86 5.15 8.91
C GLY A 205 7.13 6.46 8.16
N ALA A 206 6.63 6.58 6.92
CA ALA A 206 6.45 7.88 6.30
C ALA A 206 5.69 8.81 7.26
N LYS A 207 6.18 10.05 7.49
CA LYS A 207 5.47 11.09 8.26
C LYS A 207 4.00 11.22 7.81
N PHE A 208 3.76 10.90 6.54
CA PHE A 208 2.47 10.67 5.92
C PHE A 208 1.49 9.78 6.71
N PHE A 209 1.91 8.56 7.05
CA PHE A 209 1.03 7.51 7.59
C PHE A 209 0.72 7.67 9.08
N ILE A 210 1.46 8.53 9.78
CA ILE A 210 1.25 8.83 11.20
C ILE A 210 -0.14 9.43 11.42
N ASN A 211 -0.64 10.21 10.45
CA ASN A 211 -1.94 10.88 10.54
C ASN A 211 -3.09 10.08 9.91
N MET A 212 -2.86 8.83 9.49
CA MET A 212 -3.92 7.98 8.93
C MET A 212 -4.59 7.14 10.02
N MET A 213 -5.92 7.04 9.95
CA MET A 213 -6.75 6.33 10.95
C MET A 213 -6.39 4.85 11.10
N SER A 214 -6.03 4.20 9.99
CA SER A 214 -5.44 2.86 9.95
C SER A 214 -4.75 2.66 8.60
N LYS A 215 -3.47 2.33 8.62
CA LYS A 215 -2.66 2.09 7.41
C LYS A 215 -3.22 0.92 6.61
N HIS A 216 -3.48 -0.21 7.27
CA HIS A 216 -4.06 -1.40 6.64
C HIS A 216 -5.47 -1.16 6.10
N ALA A 217 -6.36 -0.51 6.87
CA ALA A 217 -7.72 -0.25 6.39
C ALA A 217 -7.71 0.63 5.14
N MET A 218 -6.77 1.57 5.03
CA MET A 218 -6.62 2.38 3.82
C MET A 218 -6.25 1.51 2.62
N HIS A 219 -5.30 0.59 2.75
CA HIS A 219 -4.86 -0.24 1.61
C HIS A 219 -5.98 -1.05 0.96
N CYS A 220 -7.03 -1.41 1.71
CA CYS A 220 -8.18 -2.16 1.21
C CYS A 220 -9.50 -1.36 1.20
N SER A 221 -9.46 -0.03 1.14
CA SER A 221 -10.66 0.82 1.01
C SER A 221 -11.69 0.59 2.13
N ALA A 222 -11.21 0.36 3.35
CA ALA A 222 -11.99 -0.05 4.51
C ALA A 222 -12.86 -1.29 4.24
N SER A 223 -12.32 -2.29 3.56
CA SER A 223 -12.93 -3.62 3.48
C SER A 223 -13.06 -4.23 4.88
N PRO A 224 -14.21 -4.81 5.27
CA PRO A 224 -14.36 -5.47 6.57
C PRO A 224 -13.51 -6.74 6.69
N GLU A 225 -13.07 -7.29 5.57
CA GLU A 225 -12.26 -8.50 5.49
C GLU A 225 -11.16 -8.38 4.45
N VAL A 226 -10.06 -9.08 4.67
CA VAL A 226 -8.88 -9.17 3.79
C VAL A 226 -8.48 -10.63 3.66
N VAL A 227 -7.60 -10.98 2.72
CA VAL A 227 -6.98 -12.32 2.73
C VAL A 227 -5.92 -12.37 3.82
N TYR A 228 -5.03 -11.38 3.82
CA TYR A 228 -3.95 -11.27 4.80
C TYR A 228 -3.46 -9.82 4.92
N ALA A 229 -2.75 -9.49 6.01
CA ALA A 229 -2.21 -8.16 6.24
C ALA A 229 -1.04 -8.19 7.24
N GLY A 230 -0.08 -7.29 7.04
CA GLY A 230 1.07 -7.19 7.94
C GLY A 230 2.05 -6.13 7.47
N GLU A 231 3.31 -6.35 7.80
CA GLU A 231 4.44 -5.60 7.30
C GLU A 231 5.44 -6.52 6.59
N LEU A 232 6.22 -5.94 5.69
CA LEU A 232 7.30 -6.64 5.01
C LEU A 232 8.56 -5.79 4.91
N HIS A 233 9.71 -6.44 4.85
CA HIS A 233 11.00 -5.80 4.60
C HIS A 233 11.94 -6.77 3.88
N PHE A 234 13.04 -6.24 3.36
CA PHE A 234 14.07 -7.05 2.71
C PHE A 234 15.28 -7.15 3.63
N ARG A 235 15.66 -8.38 3.95
CA ARG A 235 16.92 -8.68 4.62
C ARG A 235 17.99 -8.93 3.57
N ARG A 236 19.19 -8.40 3.82
CA ARG A 236 20.40 -8.75 3.07
C ARG A 236 21.36 -9.50 3.98
N ALA A 237 21.69 -10.75 3.63
CA ALA A 237 22.65 -11.54 4.39
C ALA A 237 24.09 -11.12 4.09
N PRO A 238 25.05 -11.33 5.02
CA PRO A 238 26.47 -11.15 4.74
C PRO A 238 26.94 -12.08 3.61
N ILE A 239 27.82 -11.58 2.75
CA ILE A 239 28.41 -12.36 1.66
C ILE A 239 29.24 -13.51 2.27
N GLY A 240 29.03 -14.73 1.79
CA GLY A 240 29.74 -15.93 2.28
C GLY A 240 29.13 -16.55 3.54
N SER A 241 28.00 -16.05 4.05
CA SER A 241 27.28 -16.65 5.19
C SER A 241 26.63 -18.01 4.87
N GLY A 242 26.52 -18.37 3.59
CA GLY A 242 25.76 -19.55 3.14
C GLY A 242 24.24 -19.35 3.13
N GLU A 243 23.75 -18.21 3.62
CA GLU A 243 22.34 -17.81 3.54
C GLU A 243 22.03 -17.13 2.19
N PRO A 244 20.76 -17.11 1.76
CA PRO A 244 20.35 -16.30 0.62
C PRO A 244 20.74 -14.84 0.76
N LEU A 245 21.32 -14.26 -0.30
CA LEU A 245 21.79 -12.89 -0.28
C LEU A 245 20.67 -11.89 0.01
N TYR A 246 19.48 -12.13 -0.54
CA TYR A 246 18.28 -11.33 -0.28
C TYR A 246 17.13 -12.23 0.13
N THR A 247 16.44 -11.85 1.20
CA THR A 247 15.23 -12.52 1.68
C THR A 247 14.13 -11.50 1.90
N LEU A 248 12.96 -11.74 1.31
CA LEU A 248 11.74 -11.04 1.64
C LEU A 248 11.16 -11.61 2.94
N VAL A 249 11.07 -10.77 3.96
CA VAL A 249 10.50 -11.12 5.26
C VAL A 249 9.10 -10.55 5.32
N LEU A 250 8.11 -11.43 5.52
CA LEU A 250 6.70 -11.09 5.72
C LEU A 250 6.35 -11.32 7.18
N ASP A 251 5.55 -10.43 7.78
CA ASP A 251 4.94 -10.67 9.07
C ASP A 251 3.41 -10.52 9.04
N ASN A 252 2.80 -10.71 10.21
CA ASN A 252 1.37 -10.57 10.45
C ASN A 252 1.05 -9.34 11.34
N ASN A 253 1.93 -8.33 11.35
CA ASN A 253 1.79 -7.13 12.16
C ASN A 253 0.69 -6.21 11.61
N SER A 254 -0.56 -6.52 11.95
CA SER A 254 -1.71 -5.65 11.67
C SER A 254 -2.59 -5.51 12.89
N GLY A 255 -2.64 -4.32 13.48
CA GLY A 255 -3.63 -4.04 14.53
C GLY A 255 -5.07 -4.10 14.02
N THR A 256 -5.28 -3.79 12.73
CA THR A 256 -6.63 -3.70 12.15
C THR A 256 -7.22 -5.05 11.76
N TYR A 257 -6.42 -5.98 11.26
CA TYR A 257 -6.91 -7.30 10.83
C TYR A 257 -6.36 -8.46 11.66
N THR A 258 -5.17 -8.30 12.25
CA THR A 258 -4.51 -9.27 13.15
C THR A 258 -4.64 -10.72 12.65
N PRO A 259 -4.16 -11.01 11.43
CA PRO A 259 -4.31 -12.34 10.87
C PRO A 259 -3.53 -13.39 11.66
N ASP A 260 -4.06 -14.61 11.64
CA ASP A 260 -3.50 -15.73 12.39
C ASP A 260 -2.09 -16.07 11.89
N LYS A 261 -1.17 -16.33 12.83
CA LYS A 261 0.18 -16.80 12.55
C LYS A 261 0.20 -18.13 11.78
N PHE A 262 -0.83 -18.96 11.93
CA PHE A 262 -0.94 -20.24 11.23
C PHE A 262 -1.14 -20.06 9.71
N ASP A 263 -1.50 -18.86 9.26
CA ASP A 263 -1.65 -18.53 7.84
C ASP A 263 -0.38 -17.92 7.22
N LEU A 264 0.69 -17.70 8.01
CA LEU A 264 1.99 -17.24 7.50
C LEU A 264 2.55 -18.13 6.37
N PRO A 265 2.51 -19.49 6.46
CA PRO A 265 2.97 -20.33 5.35
C PRO A 265 2.20 -20.10 4.05
N LEU A 266 0.91 -19.73 4.13
CA LEU A 266 0.10 -19.49 2.94
C LEU A 266 0.42 -18.16 2.26
N VAL A 267 0.63 -17.10 3.04
CA VAL A 267 1.07 -15.83 2.43
C VAL A 267 2.46 -15.99 1.82
N VAL A 268 3.37 -16.73 2.47
CA VAL A 268 4.69 -17.07 1.90
C VAL A 268 4.56 -17.81 0.58
N GLU A 269 3.68 -18.81 0.51
CA GLU A 269 3.42 -19.56 -0.72
C GLU A 269 2.89 -18.68 -1.85
N VAL A 270 1.95 -17.77 -1.55
CA VAL A 270 1.46 -16.79 -2.54
C VAL A 270 2.61 -15.95 -3.08
N PHE A 271 3.47 -15.42 -2.21
CA PHE A 271 4.59 -14.58 -2.64
C PHE A 271 5.62 -15.38 -3.46
N ARG A 272 5.96 -16.61 -3.06
CA ARG A 272 6.90 -17.47 -3.81
C ARG A 272 6.40 -17.80 -5.22
N ARG A 273 5.09 -18.04 -5.39
CA ARG A 273 4.48 -18.29 -6.71
C ARG A 273 4.50 -17.08 -7.64
N ASN A 274 4.49 -15.86 -7.08
CA ASN A 274 4.46 -14.62 -7.85
C ASN A 274 5.87 -14.03 -8.07
N PHE A 275 6.81 -14.33 -7.18
CA PHE A 275 8.17 -13.79 -7.17
C PHE A 275 9.19 -14.94 -7.20
N THR A 276 9.17 -15.72 -8.28
CA THR A 276 10.04 -16.90 -8.42
C THR A 276 11.51 -16.52 -8.30
N GLY A 277 12.31 -17.34 -7.61
CA GLY A 277 13.73 -17.07 -7.39
C GLY A 277 14.04 -16.07 -6.27
N LEU A 278 13.02 -15.47 -5.63
CA LEU A 278 13.20 -14.70 -4.40
C LEU A 278 12.93 -15.58 -3.19
N ASP A 279 13.86 -15.60 -2.24
CA ASP A 279 13.64 -16.22 -0.94
C ASP A 279 12.61 -15.42 -0.14
N VAL A 280 11.63 -16.13 0.40
CA VAL A 280 10.54 -15.55 1.19
C VAL A 280 10.40 -16.31 2.50
N VAL A 281 10.30 -15.59 3.61
CA VAL A 281 10.03 -16.14 4.93
C VAL A 281 8.88 -15.39 5.61
N GLY A 282 8.04 -16.14 6.32
CA GLY A 282 6.93 -15.60 7.10
C GLY A 282 7.24 -15.76 8.58
N LEU A 283 7.32 -14.65 9.31
CA LEU A 283 7.63 -14.63 10.74
C LEU A 283 6.49 -13.95 11.49
N HIS A 284 6.15 -14.49 12.65
CA HIS A 284 5.16 -13.83 13.51
C HIS A 284 5.71 -12.48 13.99
N TYR A 285 4.88 -11.46 14.18
CA TYR A 285 5.35 -10.13 14.61
C TYR A 285 6.07 -10.12 15.98
N LYS A 286 5.88 -11.18 16.78
CA LYS A 286 6.59 -11.40 18.07
C LYS A 286 7.74 -12.40 17.98
N ASP A 287 8.05 -12.92 16.80
CA ASP A 287 9.09 -13.90 16.60
C ASP A 287 10.48 -13.30 16.96
N PRO A 288 11.29 -13.96 17.79
CA PRO A 288 12.64 -13.49 18.09
C PRO A 288 13.53 -13.33 16.84
N LEU A 289 13.35 -14.18 15.83
CA LEU A 289 14.11 -14.10 14.58
C LEU A 289 13.75 -12.83 13.80
N LEU A 290 12.48 -12.41 13.83
CA LEU A 290 12.06 -11.15 13.22
C LEU A 290 12.76 -9.95 13.88
N LYS A 291 12.84 -9.94 15.22
CA LYS A 291 13.55 -8.90 15.96
C LYS A 291 15.04 -8.84 15.59
N ARG A 292 15.66 -10.00 15.46
CA ARG A 292 17.05 -10.12 14.99
C ARG A 292 17.21 -9.53 13.59
N TYR A 293 16.37 -9.93 12.63
CA TYR A 293 16.44 -9.42 11.26
C TYR A 293 16.27 -7.91 11.19
N LEU A 294 15.33 -7.35 11.97
CA LEU A 294 15.15 -5.89 12.04
C LEU A 294 16.37 -5.17 12.65
N SER A 295 17.09 -5.81 13.59
CA SER A 295 18.33 -5.24 14.17
C SER A 295 19.53 -5.31 13.23
N GLU A 296 19.53 -6.25 12.27
CA GLU A 296 20.58 -6.41 11.25
C GLU A 296 20.42 -5.42 10.10
N LEU A 297 19.25 -4.79 9.97
CA LEU A 297 19.03 -3.75 8.97
C LEU A 297 19.99 -2.57 9.22
N PRO A 298 20.69 -2.05 8.20
CA PRO A 298 21.63 -0.96 8.39
C PRO A 298 20.89 0.25 8.99
N TRP A 299 21.18 0.52 10.27
CA TRP A 299 20.55 1.52 11.15
C TRP A 299 19.24 1.07 11.80
N GLY A 300 19.41 0.32 12.90
CA GLY A 300 18.35 -0.01 13.84
C GLY A 300 17.69 1.22 14.46
N THR A 301 16.44 1.03 14.83
CA THR A 301 15.61 1.95 15.61
C THR A 301 16.27 2.31 16.95
N GLY A 302 16.68 3.56 17.11
CA GLY A 302 17.06 4.17 18.39
C GLY A 302 17.17 5.69 18.22
N GLU A 303 16.32 6.45 18.89
CA GLU A 303 16.42 7.91 18.95
C GLU A 303 17.67 8.38 19.72
N SER A 304 18.19 9.54 19.30
CA SER A 304 19.20 10.41 19.92
C SER A 304 20.68 10.02 19.81
N GLY A 305 21.41 10.82 19.03
CA GLY A 305 22.87 10.82 18.92
C GLY A 305 23.31 11.79 17.83
N SER A 306 23.60 13.03 18.24
CA SER A 306 24.33 14.10 17.53
C SER A 306 24.70 13.87 16.06
N MET A 307 24.07 14.62 15.15
CA MET A 307 24.67 14.94 13.86
C MET A 307 25.86 15.88 14.11
N ASP A 308 27.07 15.33 14.18
CA ASP A 308 28.26 16.11 13.88
C ASP A 308 28.33 16.30 12.37
N ALA A 309 28.14 17.55 11.98
CA ALA A 309 28.36 18.06 10.65
C ALA A 309 29.87 18.08 10.35
N ASN A 310 30.37 17.06 9.64
CA ASN A 310 31.44 17.21 8.65
C ASN A 310 31.87 15.86 8.12
N THR A 311 31.44 15.50 6.91
CA THR A 311 32.38 14.93 5.93
C THR A 311 31.86 15.19 4.52
N SER A 312 32.51 16.13 3.87
CA SER A 312 32.44 16.42 2.45
C SER A 312 32.93 15.21 1.65
N TYR A 313 32.17 14.83 0.62
CA TYR A 313 32.69 13.96 -0.45
C TYR A 313 33.37 14.85 -1.50
N ARG A 314 34.67 14.62 -1.67
CA ARG A 314 35.36 14.80 -2.96
C ARG A 314 34.95 13.69 -3.92
#